data_AF-A0A8J8PNK0-F1
#
_entry.id   AF-A0A8J8PNK0-F1
#
_cell.length_a   1.000
_cell.length_b   1.000
_cell.length_c   1.000
_cell.angle_alpha   90.00
_cell.angle_beta   90.00
_cell.angle_gamma   90.00
#
_symmetry.space_group_name_H-M   'P 1'
#
loop_
_entity.id
_entity.type
_entity.pdbx_description
1 polymer ?
#
loop_
_entity_poly.entity_id
_entity_poly.type
_entity_poly.pdbx_seq_one_letter_code
_entity_poly.pdbx_strand_id
1 'polypeptide(L)'
;MDLRSLNRIVLISSSVLYSVNVILSLSLFTLLLIKPLPISNPDVKAILTAVPLISGVFNALILGMISMSLKYAEYYGISKSVLAIIIYSAYWLYFKPPFDILIFIISIMALCLIQIVDLYYYARIQKEMFG
;
A
#
# COMPACT_ATOMS: atom_id res chain seq x y z
N MET A 1 8.35 16.53 -22.74
CA MET A 1 7.85 17.00 -21.43
C MET A 1 9.05 17.35 -20.58
N ASP A 2 9.07 18.48 -19.89
CA ASP A 2 10.22 18.87 -19.06
C ASP A 2 10.23 18.06 -17.75
N LEU A 3 11.43 17.95 -17.17
CA LEU A 3 11.69 17.09 -16.02
C LEU A 3 10.90 17.50 -14.76
N ARG A 4 10.64 18.81 -14.60
CA ARG A 4 9.83 19.36 -13.50
C ARG A 4 8.36 18.98 -13.65
N SER A 5 7.81 19.01 -14.86
CA SER A 5 6.42 18.57 -15.08
C SER A 5 6.26 17.07 -14.87
N LEU A 6 7.24 16.27 -15.30
CA LEU A 6 7.24 14.83 -15.02
C LEU A 6 7.27 14.55 -13.51
N ASN A 7 8.14 15.24 -12.76
CA ASN A 7 8.17 15.11 -11.29
C ASN A 7 6.82 15.49 -10.66
N ARG A 8 6.21 16.58 -11.12
CA ARG A 8 4.89 17.01 -10.62
C ARG A 8 3.81 15.95 -10.89
N ILE A 9 3.80 15.34 -12.07
CA ILE A 9 2.85 14.26 -12.38
C ILE A 9 3.05 13.10 -11.41
N VAL A 10 4.29 12.64 -11.23
CA VAL A 10 4.60 11.51 -10.34
C VAL A 10 4.22 11.80 -8.89
N LEU A 11 4.45 13.03 -8.41
CA LEU A 11 4.04 13.42 -7.05
C LEU A 11 2.51 13.42 -6.89
N ILE A 12 1.77 13.87 -7.92
CA ILE A 12 0.30 13.86 -7.91
C ILE A 12 -0.23 12.43 -7.98
N SER A 13 0.30 11.59 -8.87
CA SER A 13 -0.10 10.18 -8.96
C SER A 13 0.20 9.45 -7.66
N SER A 14 1.40 9.62 -7.09
CA SER A 14 1.74 9.11 -5.76
C SER A 14 0.73 9.57 -4.70
N SER A 15 0.41 10.86 -4.65
CA SER A 15 -0.56 11.39 -3.68
C SER A 15 -1.92 10.68 -3.77
N VAL A 16 -2.45 10.51 -4.97
CA VAL A 16 -3.71 9.82 -5.20
C VAL A 16 -3.60 8.33 -4.83
N LEU A 17 -2.61 7.63 -5.37
CA LEU A 17 -2.44 6.18 -5.19
C LEU A 17 -2.29 5.80 -3.71
N TYR A 18 -1.42 6.50 -2.99
CA TYR A 18 -1.19 6.24 -1.57
C TYR A 18 -2.40 6.62 -0.72
N SER A 19 -3.07 7.75 -1.00
CA SER A 19 -4.27 8.15 -0.26
C SER A 19 -5.40 7.14 -0.42
N VAL A 20 -5.65 6.68 -1.66
CA VAL A 20 -6.66 5.64 -1.91
C VAL A 20 -6.28 4.33 -1.20
N ASN A 21 -5.00 3.94 -1.22
CA ASN A 21 -4.55 2.73 -0.54
C ASN A 21 -4.69 2.84 0.99
N VAL A 22 -4.46 4.02 1.59
CA VAL A 22 -4.75 4.30 3.01
C VAL A 22 -6.23 4.09 3.31
N ILE A 23 -7.12 4.69 2.51
CA ILE A 23 -8.58 4.58 2.70
C ILE A 23 -9.01 3.12 2.63
N LEU A 24 -8.61 2.39 1.59
CA LEU A 24 -8.97 0.97 1.44
C LEU A 24 -8.41 0.11 2.57
N SER A 25 -7.19 0.39 3.03
CA SER A 25 -6.56 -0.33 4.15
C SER A 25 -7.34 -0.13 5.46
N LEU A 26 -7.78 1.10 5.75
CA LEU A 26 -8.61 1.42 6.92
C LEU A 26 -10.02 0.83 6.80
N SER A 27 -10.62 0.84 5.61
CA SER A 27 -11.90 0.20 5.34
C SER A 27 -11.81 -1.31 5.56
N LEU A 28 -10.74 -1.96 5.08
CA LEU A 28 -10.52 -3.39 5.28
C LEU A 28 -10.30 -3.71 6.77
N PHE A 29 -9.53 -2.92 7.49
CA PHE A 29 -9.39 -3.04 8.95
C PHE A 29 -10.75 -3.01 9.65
N THR A 30 -11.57 -2.01 9.33
CA THR A 30 -12.90 -1.83 9.91
C THR A 30 -13.82 -3.00 9.57
N LEU A 31 -13.77 -3.49 8.34
CA LEU A 31 -14.55 -4.64 7.91
C LEU A 31 -14.14 -5.91 8.65
N LEU A 32 -12.84 -6.13 8.90
CA LEU A 32 -12.33 -7.28 9.66
C LEU A 32 -12.69 -7.22 11.15
N LEU A 33 -12.95 -6.04 11.71
CA LEU A 33 -13.49 -5.93 13.07
C LEU A 33 -14.96 -6.41 13.14
N ILE A 34 -15.75 -6.13 12.10
CA ILE A 34 -17.18 -6.49 12.03
C ILE A 34 -17.36 -7.95 11.58
N LYS A 35 -16.61 -8.35 10.56
CA LYS A 35 -16.62 -9.69 9.94
C LYS A 35 -15.19 -10.28 10.01
N PRO A 36 -14.79 -10.84 11.17
CA PRO A 36 -13.44 -11.35 11.34
C PRO A 36 -13.16 -12.57 10.45
N LEU A 37 -11.87 -12.81 10.18
CA LEU A 37 -11.41 -14.02 9.52
C LEU A 37 -11.81 -15.26 10.33
N PRO A 38 -12.06 -16.42 9.68
CA PRO A 38 -12.47 -17.67 10.34
C PRO A 38 -11.30 -18.33 11.09
N ILE A 39 -10.85 -17.69 12.17
CA ILE A 39 -9.69 -18.07 12.97
C ILE A 39 -10.13 -18.31 14.40
N SER A 40 -9.83 -19.50 14.92
CA SER A 40 -10.20 -19.93 16.27
C SER A 40 -9.37 -19.25 17.36
N ASN A 41 -8.07 -19.05 17.11
CA ASN A 41 -7.17 -18.42 18.08
C ASN A 41 -7.41 -16.89 18.13
N PRO A 42 -7.79 -16.32 19.30
CA PRO A 42 -8.13 -14.91 19.43
C PRO A 42 -6.93 -13.97 19.23
N ASP A 43 -5.73 -14.37 19.66
CA ASP A 43 -4.51 -13.56 19.53
C ASP A 43 -4.08 -13.44 18.07
N VAL A 44 -4.06 -14.58 17.36
CA VAL A 44 -3.74 -14.62 15.93
C VAL A 44 -4.76 -13.82 15.12
N LYS A 45 -6.04 -13.93 15.48
CA LYS A 45 -7.12 -13.14 14.87
C LYS A 45 -6.89 -11.64 15.07
N ALA A 46 -6.54 -11.20 16.27
CA ALA A 46 -6.27 -9.78 16.55
C ALA A 46 -5.09 -9.23 15.73
N ILE A 47 -3.99 -10.00 15.66
CA ILE A 47 -2.80 -9.65 14.87
C ILE A 47 -3.16 -9.50 13.39
N LEU A 48 -3.87 -10.49 12.82
CA LEU A 48 -4.23 -10.47 11.40
C LEU A 48 -5.28 -9.41 11.08
N THR A 49 -6.16 -9.08 12.02
CA THR A 49 -7.07 -7.95 11.87
C THR A 49 -6.30 -6.63 11.86
N ALA A 50 -5.19 -6.48 12.59
CA ALA A 50 -4.41 -5.24 12.63
C ALA A 50 -3.53 -4.99 11.39
N VAL A 51 -3.22 -6.01 10.59
CA VAL A 51 -2.34 -5.89 9.41
C VAL A 51 -2.78 -4.81 8.41
N PRO A 52 -4.06 -4.68 8.02
CA PRO A 52 -4.48 -3.60 7.12
C PRO A 52 -4.26 -2.21 7.72
N LEU A 53 -4.47 -2.04 9.03
CA LEU A 53 -4.19 -0.77 9.70
C LEU A 53 -2.70 -0.43 9.60
N ILE A 54 -1.82 -1.40 9.89
CA ILE A 54 -0.36 -1.22 9.76
C ILE A 54 0.01 -0.85 8.32
N SER A 55 -0.55 -1.55 7.32
CA SER A 55 -0.35 -1.23 5.90
C SER A 55 -0.79 0.20 5.56
N GLY A 56 -1.92 0.65 6.09
CA GLY A 56 -2.42 2.01 5.95
C GLY A 56 -1.46 3.05 6.54
N VAL A 57 -0.95 2.83 7.74
CA VAL A 57 0.04 3.71 8.38
C VAL A 57 1.31 3.81 7.54
N PHE A 58 1.86 2.69 7.07
CA PHE A 58 3.05 2.72 6.22
C PHE A 58 2.81 3.44 4.88
N ASN A 59 1.64 3.26 4.25
CA ASN A 59 1.29 4.03 3.05
C ASN A 59 1.32 5.54 3.32
N ALA A 60 0.76 5.99 4.44
CA ALA A 60 0.76 7.41 4.81
C ALA A 60 2.18 7.93 5.08
N LEU A 61 3.02 7.13 5.75
CA LEU A 61 4.43 7.48 5.97
C LEU A 61 5.19 7.61 4.64
N ILE A 62 5.06 6.64 3.75
CA ILE A 62 5.74 6.64 2.44
C ILE A 62 5.26 7.84 1.60
N LEU A 63 3.98 8.17 1.62
CA LEU A 63 3.46 9.37 0.96
C LEU A 63 4.13 10.65 1.50
N GLY A 64 4.30 10.75 2.82
CA GLY A 64 5.04 11.84 3.44
C GLY A 64 6.49 11.90 2.97
N MET A 65 7.16 10.76 2.90
CA MET A 65 8.55 10.66 2.41
C MET A 65 8.68 11.12 0.95
N ILE A 66 7.79 10.66 0.07
CA ILE A 66 7.77 11.05 -1.36
C ILE A 66 7.52 12.56 -1.48
N SER A 67 6.55 13.08 -0.73
CA SER A 67 6.16 14.50 -0.76
C SER A 67 7.30 15.41 -0.29
N MET A 68 8.11 14.96 0.67
CA MET A 68 9.31 15.65 1.15
C MET A 68 10.56 15.36 0.31
N SER A 69 10.44 14.53 -0.73
CA SER A 69 11.56 14.07 -1.57
C SER A 69 12.71 13.47 -0.76
N LEU A 70 12.38 12.66 0.26
CA LEU A 70 13.38 12.01 1.11
C LEU A 70 14.10 10.91 0.36
N LYS A 71 15.40 10.79 0.63
CA LYS A 71 16.23 9.72 0.09
C LYS A 71 15.67 8.35 0.47
N TYR A 72 15.65 7.44 -0.49
CA TYR A 72 15.20 6.05 -0.36
C TYR A 72 13.69 5.84 -0.18
N ALA A 73 12.85 6.86 -0.33
CA ALA A 73 11.39 6.71 -0.27
C ALA A 73 10.87 5.62 -1.22
N GLU A 74 11.50 5.48 -2.39
CA GLU A 74 11.23 4.44 -3.38
C GLU A 74 11.47 3.03 -2.85
N TYR A 75 12.56 2.79 -2.11
CA TYR A 75 12.89 1.47 -1.60
C TYR A 75 11.92 1.04 -0.51
N TYR A 76 11.56 1.96 0.39
CA TYR A 76 10.55 1.68 1.41
C TYR A 76 9.18 1.43 0.79
N GLY A 77 8.79 2.22 -0.22
CA GLY A 77 7.54 2.04 -0.95
C GLY A 77 7.44 0.71 -1.69
N ILE A 78 8.49 0.32 -2.41
CA ILE A 78 8.54 -0.96 -3.14
C ILE A 78 8.50 -2.13 -2.14
N SER A 79 9.34 -2.10 -1.10
CA SER A 79 9.43 -3.16 -0.10
C SER A 79 8.08 -3.38 0.59
N LYS A 80 7.42 -2.29 0.99
CA LYS A 80 6.09 -2.35 1.60
C LYS A 80 5.05 -2.90 0.63
N SER A 81 5.07 -2.49 -0.63
CA SER A 81 4.10 -2.93 -1.64
C SER A 81 4.23 -4.42 -1.92
N VAL A 82 5.47 -4.92 -2.04
CA VAL A 82 5.76 -6.36 -2.19
C VAL A 82 5.31 -7.14 -0.97
N LEU A 83 5.63 -6.66 0.24
CA LEU A 83 5.22 -7.32 1.48
C LEU A 83 3.69 -7.39 1.61
N ALA A 84 2.98 -6.30 1.27
CA ALA A 84 1.52 -6.28 1.27
C ALA A 84 0.94 -7.31 0.29
N ILE A 85 1.48 -7.41 -0.93
CA ILE A 85 1.06 -8.42 -1.92
C ILE A 85 1.23 -9.84 -1.36
N ILE A 86 2.37 -10.14 -0.73
CA ILE A 86 2.64 -11.47 -0.15
C ILE A 86 1.65 -11.77 0.97
N ILE A 87 1.48 -10.85 1.92
CA ILE A 87 0.60 -11.04 3.08
C ILE A 87 -0.85 -11.21 2.65
N TYR A 88 -1.35 -10.35 1.76
CA TYR A 88 -2.73 -10.44 1.31
C TYR A 88 -2.99 -11.66 0.41
N SER A 89 -1.99 -12.12 -0.34
CA SER A 89 -2.07 -13.41 -1.04
C SER A 89 -2.19 -14.57 -0.05
N ALA A 90 -1.44 -14.52 1.06
CA ALA A 90 -1.58 -15.50 2.13
C ALA A 90 -2.97 -15.46 2.77
N TYR A 91 -3.57 -14.28 2.94
CA TYR A 91 -4.93 -14.17 3.49
C TYR A 91 -5.94 -14.93 2.64
N TRP A 92 -5.84 -14.76 1.32
CA TRP A 92 -6.67 -15.47 0.37
C TRP A 92 -6.49 -17.00 0.46
N LEU A 93 -5.24 -17.47 0.41
CA LEU A 93 -4.91 -18.89 0.36
C LEU A 93 -5.30 -19.64 1.64
N TYR A 94 -5.04 -19.05 2.81
CA TYR A 94 -5.21 -19.74 4.10
C TYR A 94 -6.60 -19.55 4.71
N PHE A 95 -7.23 -18.39 4.55
CA PHE A 95 -8.46 -18.07 5.27
C PHE A 95 -9.71 -18.04 4.37
N LYS A 96 -9.54 -18.05 3.04
CA LYS A 96 -10.63 -18.00 2.05
C LYS A 96 -11.72 -17.00 2.44
N PRO A 97 -11.37 -15.71 2.60
CA PRO A 97 -12.27 -14.71 3.12
C PRO A 97 -13.53 -14.55 2.26
N PRO A 98 -14.66 -14.09 2.85
CA PRO A 98 -15.85 -13.69 2.12
C PRO A 98 -15.57 -12.71 0.98
N PHE A 99 -16.44 -12.72 -0.03
CA PHE A 99 -16.27 -11.91 -1.25
C PHE A 99 -16.09 -10.41 -0.97
N ASP A 100 -16.82 -9.85 0.00
CA ASP A 100 -16.69 -8.45 0.40
C ASP A 100 -15.25 -8.10 0.81
N ILE A 101 -14.61 -8.96 1.61
CA ILE A 101 -13.22 -8.77 2.08
C ILE A 101 -12.23 -8.98 0.93
N LEU A 102 -12.52 -9.95 0.06
CA LEU A 102 -11.69 -10.24 -1.10
C LEU A 102 -11.58 -9.04 -2.05
N ILE A 103 -12.68 -8.33 -2.30
CA ILE A 103 -12.67 -7.14 -3.18
C ILE A 103 -11.67 -6.10 -2.65
N PHE A 104 -11.68 -5.84 -1.34
CA PHE A 104 -10.72 -4.91 -0.73
C PHE A 104 -9.29 -5.42 -0.87
N ILE A 105 -9.04 -6.69 -0.57
CA ILE A 105 -7.72 -7.33 -0.70
C ILE A 105 -7.18 -7.16 -2.13
N ILE A 106 -7.96 -7.53 -3.15
CA ILE A 106 -7.54 -7.45 -4.55
C ILE A 106 -7.30 -6.00 -4.96
N SER A 107 -8.17 -5.08 -4.55
CA SER A 107 -8.03 -3.66 -4.87
C SER A 107 -6.75 -3.06 -4.27
N ILE A 108 -6.43 -3.41 -3.01
CA ILE A 108 -5.18 -2.99 -2.35
C ILE A 108 -3.96 -3.58 -3.08
N MET A 109 -4.00 -4.87 -3.43
CA MET A 109 -2.90 -5.51 -4.17
C MET A 109 -2.69 -4.89 -5.55
N ALA A 110 -3.77 -4.58 -6.27
CA ALA A 110 -3.69 -3.91 -7.57
C ALA A 110 -3.06 -2.51 -7.44
N LEU A 111 -3.45 -1.74 -6.41
CA LEU A 111 -2.80 -0.45 -6.14
C LEU A 111 -1.34 -0.61 -5.77
N CYS A 112 -0.95 -1.62 -4.99
CA CYS A 112 0.46 -1.90 -4.69
C CYS A 112 1.29 -2.13 -5.97
N LEU A 113 0.74 -2.84 -6.97
CA LEU A 113 1.42 -3.02 -8.25
C LEU A 113 1.60 -1.70 -9.00
N ILE A 114 0.56 -0.85 -9.03
CA ILE A 114 0.62 0.46 -9.68
C ILE A 114 1.60 1.38 -8.95
N GLN A 115 1.62 1.35 -7.60
CA GLN A 115 2.57 2.10 -6.78
C GLN A 115 4.01 1.70 -7.06
N ILE A 116 4.31 0.41 -7.25
CA ILE A 116 5.67 -0.04 -7.62
C ILE A 116 6.11 0.60 -8.94
N VAL A 117 5.22 0.67 -9.93
CA VAL A 117 5.52 1.31 -11.23
C VAL A 117 5.72 2.81 -11.07
N ASP A 118 4.86 3.49 -10.31
CA ASP A 118 4.97 4.93 -10.03
C ASP A 118 6.28 5.27 -9.31
N LEU A 119 6.67 4.46 -8.32
CA LEU A 119 7.94 4.60 -7.60
C LEU A 119 9.16 4.36 -8.49
N TYR A 120 9.07 3.48 -9.48
CA TYR A 120 10.14 3.29 -10.45
C TYR A 120 10.39 4.57 -11.26
N TYR A 121 9.32 5.24 -11.72
CA TYR A 121 9.43 6.53 -12.38
C TYR A 121 9.93 7.62 -11.44
N TYR A 122 9.43 7.66 -10.21
CA TYR A 122 9.92 8.55 -9.17
C TYR A 122 11.44 8.44 -8.97
N ALA A 123 11.94 7.22 -8.76
CA ALA A 123 13.37 6.96 -8.54
C ALA A 123 14.24 7.45 -9.71
N ARG A 124 13.79 7.20 -10.93
CA ARG A 124 14.49 7.67 -12.14
C ARG A 124 14.55 9.20 -12.20
N ILE A 125 13.43 9.87 -11.96
CA ILE A 125 13.36 11.34 -12.00
C ILE A 125 14.20 11.96 -10.88
N GLN A 126 14.15 11.42 -9.67
CA GLN A 126 14.95 11.92 -8.55
C GLN A 126 16.46 11.81 -8.84
N LYS A 127 16.90 10.70 -9.44
CA LYS A 127 18.29 10.53 -9.89
C LYS A 127 18.68 11.54 -10.97
N GLU A 128 17.80 11.81 -11.93
CA GLU A 128 18.06 12.82 -12.97
C GLU A 128 18.05 14.26 -12.40
N MET A 129 17.31 14.54 -11.31
CA MET A 129 17.26 15.86 -10.66
C MET A 129 18.43 16.13 -9.70
N PHE A 130 18.88 15.12 -8.97
CA PHE A 130 19.76 15.29 -7.81
C PHE A 130 21.10 14.54 -7.90
N GLY A 131 21.33 13.75 -8.96
CA GLY A 131 22.55 12.96 -9.18
C GLY A 131 22.51 11.57 -8.56
#